data_AF-A0A7T8GWL8-F1
#
_entry.id   AF-A0A7T8GWL8-F1
#
_cell.length_a   1.000
_cell.length_b   1.000
_cell.length_c   1.000
_cell.angle_alpha   90.00
_cell.angle_beta   90.00
_cell.angle_gamma   90.00
#
_symmetry.space_group_name_H-M   'P 1'
#
loop_
_entity.id
_entity.type
_entity.pdbx_description
1 polymer ?
#
loop_
_entity_poly.entity_id
_entity_poly.type
_entity_poly.pdbx_seq_one_letter_code
_entity_poly.pdbx_strand_id
1 'polypeptide(L)'
;FFEMAAANAEVEITFEVGQLMKRLWQDRGLQTCFVRSNEYQLNDSAAYYLNALDRISSPHYVPTQQDVLRTRIKTTGIIETQFTFKGLHFK
;
A
#
# COMPACT_ATOMS: atom_id res chain seq x y z
N PHE A 1 13.79 9.96 19.24
CA PHE A 1 13.79 8.56 18.73
C PHE A 1 12.60 8.26 17.81
N PHE A 2 11.53 9.07 17.79
CA PHE A 2 10.34 8.89 16.93
C PHE A 2 10.17 9.97 15.83
N GLU A 3 11.20 10.77 15.55
CA GLU A 3 11.11 11.93 14.63
C GLU A 3 11.68 11.69 13.22
N MET A 4 12.20 10.50 12.91
CA MET A 4 12.77 10.24 11.57
C MET A 4 11.75 9.86 10.49
N ALA A 5 10.46 9.82 10.80
CA ALA A 5 9.41 9.53 9.82
C ALA A 5 8.77 10.79 9.18
N ALA A 6 9.28 11.99 9.51
CA ALA A 6 8.81 13.25 8.96
C ALA A 6 9.78 13.86 7.93
N ALA A 7 10.72 13.07 7.40
CA ALA A 7 11.42 13.46 6.19
C ALA A 7 10.48 13.17 5.01
N ASN A 8 9.82 14.22 4.49
CA ASN A 8 9.24 14.24 3.15
C ASN A 8 10.35 14.15 2.09
N ALA A 9 11.23 13.16 2.20
CA ALA A 9 12.08 12.75 1.10
C ALA A 9 11.16 11.97 0.17
N GLU A 10 11.06 12.40 -1.08
CA GLU A 10 10.52 11.57 -2.15
C GLU A 10 11.42 10.33 -2.26
N VAL A 11 11.07 9.28 -1.53
CA VAL A 11 11.75 7.99 -1.62
C VAL A 11 11.22 7.32 -2.88
N GLU A 12 12.01 7.36 -3.94
CA GLU A 12 11.72 6.61 -5.15
C GLU A 12 11.95 5.12 -4.91
N ILE A 13 10.94 4.30 -5.17
CA ILE A 13 11.08 2.84 -5.12
C ILE A 13 11.77 2.42 -6.41
N THR A 14 13.11 2.39 -6.39
CA THR A 14 13.88 1.84 -7.50
C THR A 14 13.73 0.31 -7.54
N PHE A 15 14.04 -0.27 -8.71
CA PHE A 15 14.00 -1.72 -8.89
C PHE A 15 14.88 -2.45 -7.86
N GLU A 16 16.06 -1.91 -7.54
CA GLU A 16 16.98 -2.49 -6.56
C GLU A 16 16.39 -2.53 -5.15
N VAL A 17 15.76 -1.43 -4.71
CA VAL A 17 15.07 -1.36 -3.42
C VAL A 17 13.91 -2.35 -3.37
N GLY A 18 13.13 -2.45 -4.44
CA GLY A 18 12.05 -3.44 -4.57
C GLY A 18 12.54 -4.88 -4.42
N GLN A 19 13.68 -5.23 -5.04
CA GLN A 19 14.27 -6.56 -4.92
C GLN A 19 14.82 -6.84 -3.51
N LEU A 20 15.43 -5.85 -2.85
CA LEU A 20 15.86 -5.98 -1.45
C LEU A 20 14.67 -6.20 -0.51
N MET A 21 13.61 -5.41 -0.67
CA MET A 21 12.36 -5.57 0.09
C MET A 21 11.74 -6.95 -0.13
N LYS A 22 11.78 -7.46 -1.36
CA LYS A 22 11.25 -8.80 -1.68
C LYS A 22 12.05 -9.91 -1.01
N ARG A 23 13.38 -9.81 -0.98
CA ARG A 23 14.24 -10.78 -0.25
C ARG A 23 13.93 -10.77 1.24
N LEU A 24 13.77 -9.59 1.84
CA LEU A 24 13.36 -9.47 3.24
C LEU A 24 11.96 -10.03 3.46
N TRP A 25 11.03 -9.77 2.56
CA TRP A 25 9.67 -10.31 2.65
C TRP A 25 9.65 -11.84 2.62
N GLN A 26 10.52 -12.47 1.84
CA GLN A 26 10.63 -13.93 1.77
C GLN A 26 11.34 -14.57 2.98
N ASP A 27 11.95 -13.76 3.85
CA ASP A 27 12.62 -14.28 5.04
C ASP A 27 11.62 -14.91 6.03
N ARG A 28 11.99 -16.07 6.58
CA ARG A 28 11.13 -16.80 7.51
C ARG A 28 10.91 -16.05 8.82
N GLY A 29 11.92 -15.33 9.31
CA GLY A 29 11.80 -14.50 10.51
C GLY A 29 10.78 -13.39 10.29
N LEU A 30 10.85 -12.71 9.15
CA LEU A 30 9.91 -11.64 8.82
C LEU A 30 8.48 -12.17 8.61
N GLN A 31 8.31 -13.31 7.93
CA GLN A 31 7.01 -13.97 7.82
C GLN A 31 6.44 -14.36 9.19
N THR A 32 7.27 -14.83 10.12
CA THR A 32 6.86 -15.14 11.50
C THR A 32 6.40 -13.87 12.24
N CYS A 33 7.13 -12.76 12.09
CA CYS A 33 6.72 -11.47 12.63
C CYS A 33 5.41 -10.99 12.00
N PHE A 34 5.21 -11.20 10.70
CA PHE A 34 4.00 -10.80 9.99
C PHE A 34 2.76 -11.55 10.48
N VAL A 35 2.86 -12.85 10.82
CA VAL A 35 1.73 -13.60 11.42
C VAL A 35 1.28 -12.98 12.74
N ARG A 36 2.20 -12.34 13.48
CA ARG A 36 1.95 -11.63 14.73
C ARG A 36 1.67 -10.14 14.51
N SER A 37 1.26 -9.74 13.31
CA SER A 37 1.01 -8.33 12.97
C SER A 37 -0.10 -7.68 13.78
N ASN A 38 -0.93 -8.46 14.46
CA ASN A 38 -1.94 -7.97 15.40
C ASN A 38 -1.32 -7.38 16.69
N GLU A 39 -0.04 -7.63 16.97
CA GLU A 39 0.67 -7.10 18.15
C GLU A 39 1.24 -5.69 17.92
N TYR A 40 1.24 -5.18 16.68
CA TYR A 40 1.79 -3.87 16.32
C TYR A 40 0.97 -3.20 15.21
N GLN A 41 1.30 -1.93 14.91
CA GLN A 41 0.57 -1.15 13.91
C GLN A 41 1.06 -1.50 12.50
N LEU A 42 0.42 -2.49 11.88
CA LEU A 42 0.64 -2.85 10.48
C LEU A 42 -0.62 -2.55 9.65
N ASN A 43 -0.42 -2.10 8.40
CA ASN A 43 -1.52 -1.88 7.47
C ASN A 43 -2.06 -3.21 6.93
N ASP A 44 -3.38 -3.39 6.89
CA ASP A 44 -4.05 -4.58 6.34
C ASP A 44 -3.63 -4.88 4.88
N SER A 45 -3.33 -3.83 4.11
CA SER A 45 -2.87 -3.93 2.73
C SER A 45 -1.37 -4.30 2.60
N ALA A 46 -0.63 -4.47 3.70
CA ALA A 46 0.82 -4.72 3.66
C ALA A 46 1.16 -5.98 2.85
N ALA A 47 0.51 -7.11 3.12
CA ALA A 47 0.76 -8.35 2.35
C ALA A 47 0.44 -8.18 0.87
N TYR A 48 -0.62 -7.43 0.53
CA TYR A 48 -1.00 -7.20 -0.86
C TYR A 48 0.11 -6.48 -1.64
N TYR A 49 0.69 -5.41 -1.06
CA TYR A 49 1.77 -4.68 -1.71
C TYR A 49 3.10 -5.45 -1.69
N LEU A 50 3.44 -6.09 -0.56
CA LEU A 50 4.70 -6.83 -0.42
C LEU A 50 4.76 -8.07 -1.34
N ASN A 51 3.62 -8.72 -1.58
CA ASN A 51 3.52 -9.81 -2.56
C ASN A 51 3.59 -9.31 -4.02
N ALA A 52 3.27 -8.04 -4.27
CA ALA A 52 3.26 -7.43 -5.61
C ALA A 52 4.51 -6.57 -5.87
N LEU A 53 5.57 -6.71 -5.08
CA LEU A 53 6.77 -5.86 -5.17
C LEU A 53 7.38 -5.82 -6.57
N ASP A 54 7.46 -6.94 -7.30
CA ASP A 54 8.01 -6.94 -8.66
C ASP A 54 7.21 -6.05 -9.62
N ARG A 55 5.88 -5.99 -9.44
CA ARG A 55 5.00 -5.13 -10.24
C ARG A 55 5.15 -3.68 -9.84
N ILE A 56 5.19 -3.40 -8.55
CA ILE A 56 5.17 -2.04 -7.99
C ILE A 56 6.53 -1.34 -8.13
N SER A 57 7.63 -2.10 -8.05
CA SER A 57 8.98 -1.57 -8.27
C SER A 57 9.38 -1.53 -9.76
N SER A 58 8.45 -1.79 -10.67
CA SER A 58 8.69 -1.69 -12.10
C SER A 58 8.75 -0.21 -12.51
N PRO A 59 9.71 0.20 -13.36
CA PRO A 59 9.78 1.58 -13.86
C PRO A 59 8.57 1.99 -14.71
N HIS A 60 7.76 1.02 -15.16
CA HIS A 60 6.53 1.24 -15.91
C HIS A 60 5.29 0.82 -15.12
N TYR A 61 5.36 0.85 -13.79
CA TYR A 61 4.22 0.53 -12.94
C TYR A 61 3.05 1.48 -13.20
N VAL A 62 1.90 0.89 -13.54
CA VAL A 62 0.61 1.59 -13.60
C VAL A 62 -0.30 0.99 -12.52
N PRO A 63 -0.79 1.80 -11.55
CA PRO A 63 -1.67 1.30 -10.50
C PRO A 63 -2.95 0.70 -11.06
N THR A 64 -3.31 -0.46 -10.54
CA THR A 64 -4.62 -1.09 -10.80
C THR A 64 -5.69 -0.44 -9.93
N GLN A 65 -6.97 -0.63 -10.29
CA GLN A 65 -8.08 -0.22 -9.42
C GLN A 65 -7.96 -0.81 -8.02
N GLN A 66 -7.45 -2.05 -7.88
CA GLN A 66 -7.26 -2.68 -6.59
C GLN A 66 -6.17 -2.01 -5.76
N ASP A 67 -5.10 -1.52 -6.39
CA ASP A 67 -4.05 -0.73 -5.74
C ASP A 67 -4.65 0.57 -5.18
N VAL A 68 -5.46 1.27 -5.99
CA VAL A 68 -6.13 2.50 -5.55
C VAL A 68 -7.07 2.24 -4.37
N LEU A 69 -7.91 1.21 -4.45
CA LEU A 69 -8.87 0.87 -3.39
C LEU A 69 -8.19 0.44 -2.09
N ARG A 70 -7.01 -0.18 -2.16
CA ARG A 70 -6.23 -0.62 -1.00
C ARG A 70 -5.29 0.45 -0.45
N THR A 71 -5.13 1.55 -1.17
CA THR A 71 -4.30 2.68 -0.72
C THR A 71 -5.06 3.42 0.38
N ARG A 72 -4.46 3.48 1.57
CA ARG A 72 -5.04 4.22 2.69
C ARG A 72 -4.73 5.71 2.54
N ILE A 73 -5.58 6.41 1.81
CA ILE A 73 -5.57 7.87 1.79
C ILE A 73 -6.53 8.35 2.88
N LYS A 74 -6.05 9.23 3.77
CA LYS A 74 -6.93 9.86 4.76
C LYS A 74 -7.94 10.74 4.01
N THR A 75 -9.23 10.54 4.26
CA THR A 75 -10.27 11.43 3.75
C THR A 75 -10.10 12.81 4.37
N THR A 76 -9.77 13.80 3.55
CA THR A 76 -9.70 15.21 3.94
C THR A 76 -11.01 15.89 3.52
N GLY A 77 -12.07 15.69 4.30
CA GLY A 77 -13.39 16.28 4.05
C GLY A 77 -14.44 15.31 3.51
N ILE A 78 -15.59 15.88 3.13
CA ILE A 78 -16.72 15.13 2.59
C ILE A 78 -16.51 14.98 1.08
N ILE A 79 -16.52 13.74 0.59
CA ILE A 79 -16.49 13.41 -0.83
C ILE A 79 -17.88 12.89 -1.20
N GLU A 80 -18.64 13.65 -2.00
CA GLU A 80 -19.93 13.22 -2.52
C GLU A 80 -19.76 12.58 -3.90
N THR A 81 -20.40 11.42 -4.13
CA THR A 81 -20.41 10.75 -5.43
C THR A 81 -21.85 10.48 -5.84
N GLN A 82 -22.29 11.15 -6.89
CA GLN A 82 -23.65 10.99 -7.43
C GLN A 82 -23.61 10.03 -8.61
N PHE A 83 -24.48 9.03 -8.63
CA PHE A 83 -24.58 8.08 -9.74
C PHE A 83 -26.03 7.68 -10.03
N THR A 84 -26.28 7.27 -11.28
CA THR A 84 -27.60 6.82 -11.73
C THR A 84 -27.56 5.32 -12.00
N PHE A 85 -28.45 4.55 -11.37
CA PHE A 85 -28.57 3.12 -11.62
C PHE A 85 -30.03 2.74 -11.90
N LYS A 86 -30.28 2.12 -13.06
CA LYS A 86 -31.63 1.72 -13.54
C LYS A 86 -32.66 2.86 -13.48
N GLY A 87 -32.23 4.10 -13.80
CA GLY A 87 -33.09 5.29 -13.77
C GLY A 87 -33.32 5.89 -12.39
N LEU A 88 -32.72 5.33 -11.33
CA LEU A 88 -32.73 5.89 -9.98
C LEU A 88 -31.46 6.70 -9.75
N HIS A 89 -31.60 7.93 -9.28
CA HIS A 89 -30.49 8.81 -8.92
C HIS A 89 -30.14 8.64 -7.45
N PHE A 90 -28.89 8.29 -7.16
CA PHE A 90 -28.33 8.18 -5.81
C PHE A 90 -27.45 9.42 -5.55
N LYS A 91 -27.75 10.11 -4.45
CA LYS A 91 -26.96 11.22 -3.91
C LYS A 91 -26.25 10.77 -2.65
#